data_AF-A0A4S8MBX9-F1
#
_entry.id   AF-A0A4S8MBX9-F1
#
_cell.length_a   1.000
_cell.length_b   1.000
_cell.length_c   1.000
_cell.angle_alpha   90.00
_cell.angle_beta   90.00
_cell.angle_gamma   90.00
#
_symmetry.space_group_name_H-M   'P 1'
#
loop_
_entity.id
_entity.type
_entity.pdbx_description
1 polymer ?
#
loop_
_entity_poly.entity_id
_entity_poly.type
_entity_poly.pdbx_seq_one_letter_code
_entity_poly.pdbx_strand_id
1 'polypeptide(L)'
;TAVNGPNPNKLEYPIRELVAYLTLWSNIKSPNALGLGTMKTSSDLWSHLEKEFMVVSKSSRKRKEDALHNCRYTGGGITGNGGYAEKIRALYKDATDTGATISDEQLITLFVDSFPRSPEWLPILAGLADESNFNVTANRLSGTAQLRTREPLRPPHRNRR
;
A
#
# COMPACT_ATOMS: atom_id res chain seq x y z
N THR A 1 6.94 -10.35 -27.97
CA THR A 1 5.99 -10.66 -26.87
C THR A 1 6.73 -10.50 -25.56
N ALA A 2 6.15 -9.84 -24.56
CA ALA A 2 6.88 -9.57 -23.32
C ALA A 2 7.11 -10.89 -22.55
N VAL A 3 8.35 -11.14 -22.11
CA VAL A 3 8.73 -12.25 -21.22
C VAL A 3 7.87 -12.27 -19.93
N ASN A 4 7.19 -11.16 -19.62
CA ASN A 4 6.30 -11.01 -18.46
C ASN A 4 4.80 -11.23 -18.79
N GLY A 5 4.44 -11.65 -20.00
CA GLY A 5 3.04 -11.90 -20.38
C GLY A 5 2.45 -13.12 -19.64
N PRO A 6 1.14 -13.15 -19.34
CA PRO A 6 0.51 -14.23 -18.57
C PRO A 6 0.48 -15.58 -19.28
N ASN A 7 0.60 -15.61 -20.61
CA ASN A 7 0.55 -16.83 -21.43
C ASN A 7 1.88 -17.03 -22.17
N PRO A 8 2.90 -17.64 -21.55
CA PRO A 8 4.15 -17.96 -22.22
C PRO A 8 3.97 -18.93 -23.37
N ASN A 9 4.70 -18.71 -24.46
CA ASN A 9 4.92 -19.76 -25.45
C ASN A 9 6.07 -20.69 -25.01
N LYS A 10 6.19 -21.88 -25.63
CA LYS A 10 7.19 -22.90 -25.26
C LYS A 10 8.64 -22.39 -25.31
N LEU A 11 8.96 -21.45 -26.19
CA LEU A 11 10.32 -20.89 -26.34
C LEU A 11 10.65 -19.85 -25.26
N GLU A 12 9.65 -19.31 -24.57
CA GLU A 12 9.84 -18.33 -23.49
C GLU A 12 10.11 -18.99 -22.14
N TYR A 13 9.76 -20.27 -21.95
CA TYR A 13 9.96 -20.96 -20.67
C TYR A 13 11.44 -20.99 -20.22
N PRO A 14 12.42 -21.35 -21.07
CA PRO A 14 13.83 -21.33 -20.67
C PRO A 14 14.32 -19.93 -20.28
N ILE A 15 13.82 -18.88 -20.95
CA ILE A 15 14.19 -17.49 -20.66
C ILE A 15 13.60 -17.07 -19.31
N ARG A 16 12.34 -17.43 -19.03
CA ARG A 16 11.68 -17.14 -17.75
C ARG A 16 12.33 -17.89 -16.60
N GLU A 17 12.71 -19.15 -16.80
CA GLU A 17 13.44 -19.95 -15.83
C GLU A 17 14.82 -19.34 -15.53
N LEU A 18 15.56 -18.93 -16.55
CA LEU A 18 16.84 -18.24 -16.39
C LEU A 18 16.68 -16.92 -15.60
N VAL A 19 15.67 -16.11 -15.93
CA VAL A 19 15.37 -14.86 -15.19
C VAL A 19 15.02 -15.16 -13.74
N ALA A 20 14.21 -16.20 -13.48
CA ALA A 20 13.87 -16.61 -12.12
C ALA A 20 15.12 -17.03 -11.33
N TYR A 21 15.97 -17.89 -11.91
CA TYR A 21 17.21 -18.34 -11.25
C TYR A 21 18.20 -17.21 -11.01
N LEU A 22 18.40 -16.31 -11.99
CA LEU A 22 19.25 -15.14 -11.82
C LEU A 22 18.72 -14.20 -10.73
N THR A 23 17.39 -14.01 -10.69
CA THR A 23 16.74 -13.18 -9.67
C THR A 23 16.93 -13.80 -8.29
N LEU A 24 16.69 -15.10 -8.13
CA LEU A 24 16.89 -15.79 -6.86
C LEU A 24 18.36 -15.70 -6.43
N TRP A 25 19.30 -16.02 -7.33
CA TRP A 25 20.73 -15.99 -7.05
C TRP A 25 21.26 -14.61 -6.63
N SER A 26 20.83 -13.55 -7.33
CA SER A 26 21.27 -12.18 -7.07
C SER A 26 20.74 -11.61 -5.74
N ASN A 27 19.68 -12.23 -5.18
CA ASN A 27 19.07 -11.78 -3.93
C ASN A 27 19.55 -12.56 -2.69
N ILE A 28 20.41 -13.57 -2.86
CA ILE A 28 21.04 -14.29 -1.74
C ILE A 28 22.12 -13.37 -1.14
N LYS A 29 22.09 -13.18 0.18
CA LYS A 29 22.99 -12.23 0.87
C LYS A 29 24.47 -12.62 0.78
N SER A 30 24.78 -13.91 0.63
CA SER A 30 26.15 -14.42 0.53
C SER A 30 26.20 -15.76 -0.22
N PRO A 31 26.12 -15.75 -1.56
CA PRO A 31 26.06 -16.98 -2.35
C PRO A 31 27.30 -17.87 -2.15
N ASN A 32 28.47 -17.28 -1.93
CA ASN A 32 29.71 -18.01 -1.69
C ASN A 32 29.76 -18.70 -0.31
N ALA A 33 29.03 -18.17 0.69
CA ALA A 33 28.93 -18.75 2.02
C ALA A 33 28.03 -20.01 2.07
N LEU A 34 27.32 -20.31 0.96
CA LEU A 34 26.53 -21.53 0.82
C LEU A 34 27.39 -22.80 0.83
N GLY A 35 28.70 -22.70 0.64
CA GLY A 35 29.60 -23.86 0.61
C GLY A 35 29.46 -24.66 -0.68
N LEU A 36 29.42 -23.97 -1.81
CA LEU A 36 29.44 -24.59 -3.14
C LEU A 36 30.69 -25.49 -3.24
N GLY A 37 30.50 -26.78 -3.53
CA GLY A 37 31.57 -27.78 -3.55
C GLY A 37 31.74 -28.63 -2.28
N THR A 38 30.84 -28.50 -1.29
CA THR A 38 30.76 -29.40 -0.12
C THR A 38 29.77 -30.55 -0.34
N MET A 39 29.71 -31.56 0.56
CA MET A 39 28.72 -32.67 0.55
C MET A 39 27.26 -32.22 0.84
N LYS A 40 26.89 -30.98 0.52
CA LYS A 40 25.53 -30.48 0.68
C LYS A 40 24.63 -30.97 -0.44
N THR A 41 23.38 -31.24 -0.09
CA THR A 41 22.35 -31.69 -1.02
C THR A 41 21.57 -30.52 -1.61
N SER A 42 20.80 -30.78 -2.67
CA SER A 42 19.83 -29.81 -3.20
C SER A 42 18.76 -29.43 -2.17
N SER A 43 18.40 -30.36 -1.27
CA SER A 43 17.48 -30.10 -0.16
C SER A 43 18.04 -29.06 0.80
N ASP A 44 19.33 -29.13 1.13
CA ASP A 44 19.97 -28.15 2.02
C ASP A 44 19.97 -26.74 1.41
N LEU A 45 20.20 -26.66 0.10
CA LEU A 45 20.11 -25.39 -0.64
C LEU A 45 18.67 -24.86 -0.60
N TRP A 46 17.68 -25.71 -0.87
CA TRP A 46 16.27 -25.32 -0.85
C TRP A 46 15.83 -24.80 0.53
N SER A 47 16.15 -25.52 1.60
CA SER A 47 15.82 -25.09 2.97
C SER A 47 16.51 -23.77 3.36
N HIS A 48 17.74 -23.55 2.89
CA HIS A 48 18.42 -22.27 3.10
C HIS A 48 17.73 -21.12 2.37
N LEU A 49 17.42 -21.30 1.08
CA LEU A 49 16.72 -20.32 0.27
C LEU A 49 15.36 -19.99 0.89
N GLU A 50 14.58 -21.01 1.25
CA GLU A 50 13.28 -20.83 1.90
C GLU A 50 13.41 -19.99 3.17
N LYS A 51 14.40 -20.28 4.02
CA LYS A 51 14.64 -19.51 5.25
C LYS A 51 15.02 -18.06 4.96
N GLU A 52 15.95 -17.81 4.04
CA GLU A 52 16.34 -16.43 3.68
C GLU A 52 15.19 -15.66 3.05
N PHE A 53 14.48 -16.24 2.08
CA PHE A 53 13.33 -15.60 1.44
C PHE A 53 12.18 -15.37 2.41
N MET A 54 11.93 -16.29 3.35
CA MET A 54 10.95 -16.07 4.41
C MET A 54 11.34 -14.90 5.32
N VAL A 55 12.62 -14.73 5.65
CA VAL A 55 13.11 -13.59 6.43
C VAL A 55 12.98 -12.28 5.64
N VAL A 56 13.35 -12.28 4.35
CA VAL A 56 13.22 -11.12 3.47
C VAL A 56 11.75 -10.74 3.28
N SER A 57 10.88 -11.72 3.04
CA SER A 57 9.43 -11.54 2.92
C SER A 57 8.82 -10.94 4.20
N LYS A 58 9.14 -11.51 5.38
CA LYS A 58 8.71 -10.94 6.67
C LYS A 58 9.18 -9.49 6.86
N SER A 59 10.43 -9.21 6.49
CA SER A 59 11.01 -7.86 6.60
C SER A 59 10.37 -6.88 5.62
N SER A 60 10.09 -7.31 4.40
CA SER A 60 9.42 -6.52 3.37
C SER A 60 8.01 -6.18 3.80
N ARG A 61 7.25 -7.20 4.23
CA ARG A 61 5.90 -7.03 4.78
C ARG A 61 5.88 -6.02 5.91
N LYS A 62 6.77 -6.18 6.91
CA LYS A 62 6.89 -5.24 8.03
C LYS A 62 7.19 -3.81 7.56
N ARG A 63 8.11 -3.61 6.61
CA ARG A 63 8.39 -2.26 6.07
C ARG A 63 7.18 -1.62 5.41
N LYS A 64 6.36 -2.40 4.69
CA LYS A 64 5.15 -1.91 4.03
C LYS A 64 4.05 -1.58 5.05
N GLU A 65 3.87 -2.43 6.07
CA GLU A 65 3.00 -2.14 7.22
C GLU A 65 3.46 -0.85 7.92
N ASP A 66 4.74 -0.75 8.27
CA ASP A 66 5.30 0.44 8.94
C ASP A 66 5.12 1.71 8.08
N ALA A 67 5.25 1.62 6.76
CA ALA A 67 5.01 2.75 5.86
C ALA A 67 3.56 3.23 5.89
N LEU A 68 2.60 2.30 5.95
CA LEU A 68 1.18 2.63 6.13
C LEU A 68 0.94 3.24 7.53
N HIS A 69 1.43 2.60 8.59
CA HIS A 69 1.25 3.04 9.99
C HIS A 69 1.84 4.42 10.27
N ASN A 70 2.95 4.77 9.61
CA ASN A 70 3.64 6.04 9.78
C ASN A 70 3.22 7.10 8.76
N CYS A 71 2.28 6.79 7.86
CA CYS A 71 1.76 7.80 6.94
C CYS A 71 0.96 8.84 7.74
N ARG A 72 1.32 10.11 7.59
CA ARG A 72 0.64 11.25 8.22
C ARG A 72 0.20 12.25 7.18
N TYR A 73 -0.94 12.87 7.41
CA TYR A 73 -1.43 13.94 6.57
C TYR A 73 -0.69 15.23 6.94
N THR A 74 -0.01 15.82 5.95
CA THR A 74 0.80 17.03 6.12
C THR A 74 0.24 18.25 5.38
N GLY A 75 -0.97 18.14 4.81
CA GLY A 75 -1.58 19.17 3.98
C GLY A 75 -1.85 18.73 2.53
N GLY A 76 -2.64 19.53 1.80
CA GLY A 76 -2.99 19.30 0.40
C GLY A 76 -4.39 18.73 0.18
N GLY A 77 -4.67 18.25 -1.04
CA GLY A 77 -5.95 17.62 -1.36
C GLY A 77 -6.09 16.26 -0.67
N ILE A 78 -7.20 16.05 0.06
CA ILE A 78 -7.47 14.75 0.70
C ILE A 78 -8.08 13.77 -0.29
N THR A 79 -8.95 14.27 -1.17
CA THR A 79 -9.70 13.50 -2.17
C THR A 79 -9.39 14.00 -3.57
N GLY A 80 -9.59 13.16 -4.58
CA GLY A 80 -9.26 13.46 -5.97
C GLY A 80 -7.94 12.83 -6.38
N ASN A 81 -7.61 12.91 -7.66
CA ASN A 81 -6.40 12.29 -8.23
C ASN A 81 -5.14 12.83 -7.55
N GLY A 82 -4.30 11.93 -7.04
CA GLY A 82 -3.12 12.26 -6.25
C GLY A 82 -3.43 12.72 -4.81
N GLY A 83 -4.68 12.63 -4.37
CA GLY A 83 -5.10 13.01 -3.03
C GLY A 83 -4.59 12.07 -1.95
N TYR A 84 -4.61 12.54 -0.71
CA TYR A 84 -4.10 11.78 0.44
C TYR A 84 -4.78 10.41 0.63
N ALA A 85 -6.09 10.31 0.34
CA ALA A 85 -6.81 9.03 0.39
C ALA A 85 -6.29 8.01 -0.64
N GLU A 86 -5.86 8.44 -1.83
CA GLU A 86 -5.25 7.54 -2.82
C GLU A 86 -3.87 7.06 -2.36
N LYS A 87 -3.08 7.94 -1.72
CA LYS A 87 -1.80 7.57 -1.12
C LYS A 87 -1.96 6.48 -0.05
N ILE A 88 -2.94 6.62 0.84
CA ILE A 88 -3.23 5.61 1.87
C ILE A 88 -3.68 4.29 1.23
N ARG A 89 -4.57 4.34 0.22
CA ARG A 89 -4.99 3.13 -0.51
C ARG A 89 -3.84 2.43 -1.23
N ALA A 90 -2.90 3.18 -1.81
CA ALA A 90 -1.72 2.62 -2.45
C ALA A 90 -0.81 1.92 -1.44
N LEU A 91 -0.56 2.53 -0.27
CA LEU A 91 0.23 1.92 0.80
C LEU A 91 -0.45 0.67 1.39
N TYR A 92 -1.77 0.71 1.56
CA TYR A 92 -2.56 -0.44 1.99
C TYR A 92 -2.43 -1.59 0.99
N LYS A 93 -2.62 -1.31 -0.30
CA LYS A 93 -2.44 -2.31 -1.37
C LYS A 93 -1.04 -2.92 -1.35
N ASP A 94 -0.01 -2.08 -1.25
CA ASP A 94 1.38 -2.55 -1.16
C ASP A 94 1.59 -3.48 0.04
N ALA A 95 1.01 -3.17 1.20
CA ALA A 95 1.11 -4.03 2.38
C ALA A 95 0.38 -5.36 2.18
N THR A 96 -0.85 -5.34 1.65
CA THR A 96 -1.65 -6.55 1.40
C THR A 96 -1.03 -7.44 0.32
N ASP A 97 -0.47 -6.85 -0.75
CA ASP A 97 0.23 -7.58 -1.82
C ASP A 97 1.49 -8.28 -1.28
N THR A 98 2.04 -7.80 -0.16
CA THR A 98 3.17 -8.43 0.55
C THR A 98 2.69 -9.40 1.67
N GLY A 99 1.39 -9.68 1.75
CA GLY A 99 0.81 -10.62 2.71
C GLY A 99 0.55 -10.05 4.10
N ALA A 100 0.44 -8.72 4.25
CA ALA A 100 -0.09 -8.10 5.48
C ALA A 100 -1.58 -8.39 5.62
N THR A 101 -2.03 -8.63 6.84
CA THR A 101 -3.46 -8.80 7.16
C THR A 101 -3.92 -7.59 7.94
N ILE A 102 -4.61 -6.69 7.24
CA ILE A 102 -5.11 -5.43 7.80
C ILE A 102 -6.61 -5.42 7.55
N SER A 103 -7.42 -5.34 8.61
CA SER A 103 -8.88 -5.30 8.47
C SER A 103 -9.36 -3.92 8.01
N ASP A 104 -10.60 -3.85 7.52
CA ASP A 104 -11.20 -2.57 7.11
C ASP A 104 -11.30 -1.60 8.30
N GLU A 105 -11.61 -2.10 9.51
CA GLU A 105 -11.65 -1.29 10.73
C GLU A 105 -10.28 -0.73 11.10
N GLN A 106 -9.22 -1.54 10.95
CA GLN A 106 -7.85 -1.09 11.16
C GLN A 106 -7.47 -0.03 10.13
N LEU A 107 -7.81 -0.22 8.86
CA LEU A 107 -7.52 0.75 7.81
C LEU A 107 -8.23 2.09 8.06
N ILE A 108 -9.50 2.07 8.46
CA ILE A 108 -10.24 3.27 8.83
C ILE A 108 -9.57 3.99 10.00
N THR A 109 -9.21 3.24 11.05
CA THR A 109 -8.53 3.80 12.23
C THR A 109 -7.20 4.45 11.84
N LEU A 110 -6.39 3.78 11.03
CA LEU A 110 -5.13 4.33 10.52
C LEU A 110 -5.32 5.59 9.70
N PHE A 111 -6.38 5.65 8.88
CA PHE A 111 -6.71 6.84 8.13
C PHE A 111 -7.10 8.00 9.05
N VAL A 112 -7.94 7.77 10.05
CA VAL A 112 -8.37 8.80 11.02
C VAL A 112 -7.20 9.29 11.87
N ASP A 113 -6.38 8.37 12.40
CA ASP A 113 -5.21 8.69 13.23
C ASP A 113 -4.08 9.37 12.45
N SER A 114 -4.11 9.30 11.12
CA SER A 114 -3.11 9.96 10.28
C SER A 114 -3.26 11.49 10.24
N PHE A 115 -4.43 12.01 10.61
CA PHE A 115 -4.69 13.45 10.64
C PHE A 115 -4.02 14.12 11.85
N PRO A 116 -3.55 15.37 11.70
CA PRO A 116 -2.96 16.10 12.81
C PRO A 116 -4.00 16.33 13.90
N ARG A 117 -3.60 16.25 15.18
CA ARG A 117 -4.45 16.64 16.33
C ARG A 117 -4.42 18.15 16.58
N SER A 118 -4.33 18.94 15.51
CA SER A 118 -4.35 20.41 15.62
C SER A 118 -5.79 20.91 15.86
N PRO A 119 -5.96 22.14 16.36
CA PRO A 119 -7.29 22.72 16.65
C PRO A 119 -8.26 22.74 15.46
N GLU A 120 -7.74 22.71 14.23
CA GLU A 120 -8.54 22.69 13.00
C GLU A 120 -9.17 21.31 12.73
N TRP A 121 -8.51 20.24 13.17
CA TRP A 121 -8.92 18.85 12.94
C TRP A 121 -9.62 18.24 14.15
N LEU A 122 -9.27 18.67 15.37
CA LEU A 122 -9.83 18.16 16.61
C LEU A 122 -11.37 18.21 16.65
N PRO A 123 -12.07 19.29 16.24
CA PRO A 123 -13.54 19.32 16.25
C PRO A 123 -14.17 18.31 15.28
N ILE A 124 -13.52 18.05 14.15
CA ILE A 124 -14.00 17.09 13.13
C ILE A 124 -13.80 15.66 13.63
N LEU A 125 -12.64 15.37 14.21
CA LEU A 125 -12.28 14.05 14.72
C LEU A 125 -13.02 13.71 16.02
N ALA A 126 -13.10 14.64 16.98
CA ALA A 126 -13.82 14.47 18.25
C ALA A 126 -15.34 14.37 18.03
N GLY A 127 -15.90 15.17 17.13
CA GLY A 127 -17.33 15.11 16.80
C GLY A 127 -17.77 13.80 16.13
N LEU A 128 -16.84 13.00 15.61
CA LEU A 128 -17.08 11.64 15.11
C LEU A 128 -16.86 10.57 16.18
N ALA A 129 -15.89 10.77 17.07
CA ALA A 129 -15.53 9.81 18.12
C ALA A 129 -16.50 9.82 19.32
N ASP A 130 -17.05 10.99 19.67
CA ASP A 130 -17.97 11.16 20.80
C ASP A 130 -19.44 10.89 20.43
N GLU A 131 -19.75 10.76 19.13
CA GLU A 131 -21.11 10.54 18.63
C GLU A 131 -21.46 9.06 18.59
N SER A 132 -22.22 8.60 19.59
CA SER A 132 -22.68 7.20 19.68
C SER A 132 -23.82 6.87 18.72
N ASN A 133 -24.49 7.86 18.11
CA ASN A 133 -25.61 7.63 17.21
C ASN A 133 -25.15 7.48 15.76
N PHE A 134 -25.18 6.25 15.26
CA PHE A 134 -24.83 5.92 13.88
C PHE A 134 -25.52 6.81 12.83
N ASN A 135 -26.81 7.09 12.98
CA ASN A 135 -27.57 7.86 12.00
C ASN A 135 -27.15 9.34 11.98
N VAL A 136 -26.75 9.89 13.11
CA VAL A 136 -26.25 11.28 13.18
C VAL A 136 -24.92 11.38 12.45
N THR A 137 -24.01 10.44 12.70
CA THR A 137 -22.72 10.36 12.00
C THR A 137 -22.91 10.12 10.50
N ALA A 138 -23.76 9.16 10.10
CA ALA A 138 -24.06 8.87 8.70
C ALA A 138 -24.68 10.07 7.96
N ASN A 139 -25.58 10.82 8.61
CA ASN A 139 -26.20 12.02 8.03
C ASN A 139 -25.21 13.20 7.91
N ARG A 140 -24.27 13.36 8.85
CA ARG A 140 -23.18 14.36 8.72
C ARG A 140 -22.24 14.01 7.56
N LEU A 141 -21.90 12.72 7.41
CA LEU A 141 -21.08 12.23 6.32
C LEU A 141 -21.78 12.33 4.95
N SER A 142 -23.09 12.08 4.88
CA SER A 142 -23.84 12.16 3.63
C SER A 142 -24.21 13.60 3.24
N GLY A 143 -24.51 14.46 4.21
CA GLY A 143 -24.81 15.88 3.97
C GLY A 143 -23.61 16.66 3.40
N THR A 144 -22.39 16.32 3.80
CA THR A 144 -21.15 16.92 3.24
C THR A 144 -20.89 16.46 1.80
N ALA A 145 -21.25 15.22 1.44
CA ALA A 145 -21.17 14.73 0.06
C ALA A 145 -22.15 15.45 -0.89
N GLN A 146 -23.33 15.86 -0.41
CA GLN A 146 -24.33 16.59 -1.19
C GLN A 146 -24.01 18.08 -1.40
N LEU A 147 -23.21 18.69 -0.53
CA LEU A 147 -22.74 20.07 -0.72
C LEU A 147 -21.68 20.17 -1.84
N ARG A 148 -20.83 19.15 -2.00
CA ARG A 148 -19.83 19.09 -3.09
C ARG A 148 -20.43 18.97 -4.49
N THR A 149 -21.60 18.36 -4.63
CA THR A 149 -22.29 18.23 -5.93
C THR A 149 -23.08 19.49 -6.31
N ARG A 150 -23.12 20.51 -5.45
CA ARG A 150 -23.90 21.75 -5.66
C ARG A 150 -23.07 23.00 -5.95
N GLU A 151 -21.75 22.91 -6.09
CA GLU A 151 -20.93 24.04 -6.58
C GLU A 151 -20.90 24.06 -8.13
N PRO A 152 -21.60 24.98 -8.82
CA PRO A 152 -21.37 25.21 -10.24
C PRO A 152 -20.04 25.95 -10.42
N LEU A 153 -19.22 25.47 -11.36
CA LEU A 153 -18.04 26.16 -11.89
C LEU A 153 -18.42 27.62 -12.24
N ARG A 154 -17.97 28.58 -11.43
CA ARG A 154 -18.18 30.00 -11.71
C ARG A 154 -17.23 30.39 -12.86
N PRO A 155 -17.73 30.78 -14.06
CA PRO A 155 -16.85 31.17 -15.16
C PRO A 155 -16.20 32.53 -14.85
N PRO A 156 -14.97 32.80 -15.33
CA PRO A 156 -14.30 34.06 -15.07
C PRO A 156 -15.02 35.20 -15.80
N HIS A 157 -15.27 36.29 -15.07
CA HIS A 157 -15.69 37.56 -15.62
C HIS A 157 -14.73 37.98 -16.75
N ARG A 158 -15.26 38.22 -17.96
CA ARG A 158 -14.56 39.02 -18.95
C ARG A 158 -15.46 40.16 -19.42
N ASN A 159 -14.92 41.36 -19.21
CA ASN A 159 -15.56 42.66 -19.36
C ASN A 159 -16.13 42.87 -20.76
N ARG A 160 -17.34 43.43 -20.80
CA ARG A 160 -17.84 44.14 -21.98
C ARG A 160 -16.99 45.40 -22.18
N ARG A 161 -16.41 45.54 -23.36
CA ARG A 161 -16.21 46.82 -24.04
C ARG A 161 -16.87 46.71 -25.40
#